data_AF-A0A6A4HFP0-F1
#
_entry.id   AF-A0A6A4HFP0-F1
#
_cell.length_a   1.000
_cell.length_b   1.000
_cell.length_c   1.000
_cell.angle_alpha   90.00
_cell.angle_beta   90.00
_cell.angle_gamma   90.00
#
_symmetry.space_group_name_H-M   'P 1'
#
loop_
_entity.id
_entity.type
_entity.pdbx_description
1 polymer ?
#
loop_
_entity_poly.entity_id
_entity_poly.type
_entity_poly.pdbx_seq_one_letter_code
_entity_poly.pdbx_strand_id
1 'polypeptide(L)'
;MSWSGFKKSVNRAGTTLLQKTGQIERTVDREFADEEAKYRTFEKECQALQKDSKAYWDAMRAMTAAQTRIAETLEIFYGSADRTSEGAMAGHAYKRSVDDLDGGFGRELAKMCAYFPVVNEHIAKRNKKLLDYDSARSRLRKLIDKPSEDATKLPKAQQEHDDAKEVFDMLNDQLIAELPQLLDLPFEAMIRMQSKFAEEGYEKLSGVQRYFEESVRDDYAAGQLDAQVEGVLQEMRELSICGA
;
A
#
# COMPACT_ATOMS: atom_id res chain seq x y z
N MET A 1 -16.42 -8.41 23.09
CA MET A 1 -15.34 -8.28 24.10
C MET A 1 -15.75 -9.02 25.35
N SER A 2 -14.90 -9.90 25.90
CA SER A 2 -15.20 -10.60 27.16
C SER A 2 -14.90 -9.72 28.38
N TRP A 3 -15.57 -9.96 29.51
CA TRP A 3 -15.34 -9.27 30.78
C TRP A 3 -13.87 -9.32 31.24
N SER A 4 -13.22 -10.47 31.02
CA SER A 4 -11.78 -10.65 31.27
C SER A 4 -10.91 -9.75 30.38
N GLY A 5 -11.27 -9.60 29.10
CA GLY A 5 -10.60 -8.68 28.17
C GLY A 5 -10.73 -7.22 28.59
N PHE A 6 -11.92 -6.79 29.03
CA PHE A 6 -12.15 -5.44 29.54
C PHE A 6 -11.28 -5.14 30.77
N LYS A 7 -11.25 -6.06 31.75
CA LYS A 7 -10.42 -5.92 32.96
C LYS A 7 -8.93 -5.77 32.62
N LYS A 8 -8.41 -6.57 31.69
CA LYS A 8 -7.01 -6.46 31.24
C LYS A 8 -6.73 -5.12 30.57
N SER A 9 -7.64 -4.61 29.75
CA SER A 9 -7.48 -3.30 29.11
C SER A 9 -7.39 -2.15 30.13
N VAL A 10 -8.24 -2.18 31.16
CA VAL A 10 -8.20 -1.18 32.25
C VAL A 10 -6.88 -1.26 33.02
N ASN A 11 -6.42 -2.47 33.38
CA ASN A 11 -5.15 -2.66 34.08
C ASN A 11 -3.95 -2.16 33.26
N ARG A 12 -3.95 -2.39 31.94
CA ARG A 12 -2.91 -1.89 31.02
C ARG A 12 -2.93 -0.37 30.93
N ALA A 13 -4.10 0.25 30.84
CA ALA A 13 -4.22 1.70 30.85
C ALA A 13 -3.64 2.31 32.14
N GLY A 14 -3.92 1.68 33.29
CA GLY A 14 -3.30 2.04 34.57
C GLY A 14 -1.77 1.91 34.54
N THR A 15 -1.25 0.81 34.01
CA THR A 15 0.20 0.56 33.86
C THR A 15 0.86 1.64 33.00
N THR A 16 0.27 2.00 31.85
CA THR A 16 0.77 3.07 30.99
C THR A 16 0.83 4.42 31.71
N LEU A 17 -0.18 4.75 32.53
CA LEU A 17 -0.17 5.99 33.31
C LEU A 17 0.95 5.98 34.35
N LEU A 18 1.15 4.87 35.05
CA LEU A 18 2.21 4.72 36.04
C LEU A 18 3.62 4.80 35.42
N GLN A 19 3.81 4.29 34.20
CA GLN A 19 5.06 4.45 33.47
C GLN A 19 5.31 5.92 33.14
N LYS A 20 4.29 6.63 32.67
CA LYS A 20 4.41 8.06 32.32
C LYS A 20 4.69 8.94 33.53
N THR A 21 4.22 8.56 34.72
CA THR A 21 4.50 9.29 35.97
C THR A 21 5.79 8.83 36.66
N GLY A 22 6.54 7.88 36.07
CA GLY A 22 7.79 7.35 36.63
C GLY A 22 7.60 6.43 37.84
N GLN A 23 6.36 6.05 38.17
CA GLN A 23 6.06 5.19 39.33
C GLN A 23 6.39 3.73 39.09
N ILE A 24 6.48 3.30 37.82
CA ILE A 24 6.98 1.97 37.45
C ILE A 24 7.96 2.08 36.28
N GLU A 25 8.95 1.20 36.28
CA GLU A 25 9.94 1.11 35.20
C GLU A 25 9.30 0.63 33.90
N ARG A 26 9.59 1.35 32.81
CA ARG A 26 9.20 0.99 31.46
C ARG A 26 10.33 0.20 30.80
N THR A 27 10.00 -0.94 30.20
CA THR A 27 10.97 -1.65 29.37
C THR A 27 11.23 -0.88 28.06
N VAL A 28 12.51 -0.69 27.75
CA VAL A 28 12.98 -0.05 26.52
C VAL A 28 13.61 -1.13 25.65
N ASP A 29 12.95 -1.45 24.54
CA ASP A 29 13.41 -2.41 23.55
C ASP A 29 13.83 -1.65 22.30
N ARG A 30 15.13 -1.41 22.15
CA ARG A 30 15.69 -0.64 21.04
C ARG A 30 15.68 -1.43 19.73
N GLU A 31 15.99 -2.71 19.80
CA GLU A 31 16.04 -3.59 18.63
C GLU A 31 14.65 -3.68 17.97
N PHE A 32 13.61 -3.98 18.76
CA PHE A 32 12.25 -3.96 18.23
C PHE A 32 11.83 -2.57 17.72
N ALA A 33 12.21 -1.49 18.41
CA ALA A 33 11.84 -0.14 18.00
C ALA A 33 12.45 0.26 16.64
N ASP A 34 13.70 -0.15 16.39
CA ASP A 34 14.38 0.09 15.11
C ASP A 34 13.70 -0.68 13.97
N GLU A 35 13.35 -1.95 14.19
CA GLU A 35 12.63 -2.76 13.19
C GLU A 35 11.19 -2.28 12.97
N GLU A 36 10.47 -1.89 14.03
CA GLU A 36 9.14 -1.29 13.89
C GLU A 36 9.21 0.01 13.08
N ALA A 37 10.19 0.87 13.30
CA ALA A 37 10.33 2.14 12.56
C ALA A 37 10.53 1.91 11.06
N LYS A 38 11.36 0.94 10.68
CA LYS A 38 11.55 0.55 9.28
C LYS A 38 10.27 -0.01 8.69
N TYR A 39 9.61 -0.93 9.39
CA TYR A 39 8.32 -1.50 8.98
C TYR A 39 7.24 -0.43 8.76
N ARG A 40 7.11 0.54 9.67
CA ARG A 40 6.13 1.64 9.55
C ARG A 40 6.37 2.52 8.33
N THR A 41 7.64 2.79 8.04
CA THR A 41 8.01 3.54 6.84
C THR A 41 7.62 2.74 5.60
N PHE A 42 7.97 1.46 5.56
CA PHE A 42 7.63 0.57 4.48
C PHE A 42 6.10 0.45 4.25
N GLU A 43 5.32 0.19 5.30
CA GLU A 43 3.85 0.14 5.27
C GLU A 43 3.27 1.42 4.63
N LYS A 44 3.74 2.58 5.08
CA LYS A 44 3.29 3.88 4.59
C LYS A 44 3.59 4.06 3.10
N GLU A 45 4.83 3.80 2.67
CA GLU A 45 5.23 3.99 1.28
C GLU A 45 4.50 3.01 0.33
N CYS A 46 4.23 1.78 0.78
CA CYS A 46 3.45 0.82 -0.01
C CYS A 46 1.97 1.20 -0.15
N GLN A 47 1.36 1.70 0.92
CA GLN A 47 -0.02 2.21 0.86
C GLN A 47 -0.12 3.46 -0.03
N ALA A 48 0.88 4.34 0.02
CA ALA A 48 0.97 5.49 -0.88
C ALA A 48 1.08 5.03 -2.34
N LEU A 49 2.00 4.10 -2.64
CA LEU A 49 2.12 3.54 -3.98
C LEU A 49 0.82 2.88 -4.45
N GLN A 50 0.12 2.13 -3.59
CA GLN A 50 -1.15 1.51 -3.94
C GLN A 50 -2.20 2.55 -4.35
N LYS A 51 -2.30 3.64 -3.58
CA LYS A 51 -3.21 4.74 -3.86
C LYS A 51 -2.84 5.44 -5.18
N ASP A 52 -1.58 5.78 -5.36
CA ASP A 52 -1.10 6.53 -6.53
C ASP A 52 -1.22 5.69 -7.80
N SER A 53 -0.92 4.39 -7.72
CA SER A 53 -1.11 3.47 -8.83
C SER A 53 -2.58 3.37 -9.22
N LYS A 54 -3.50 3.27 -8.25
CA LYS A 54 -4.93 3.26 -8.53
C LYS A 54 -5.38 4.56 -9.21
N ALA A 55 -4.92 5.70 -8.72
CA ALA A 55 -5.22 7.00 -9.32
C ALA A 55 -4.72 7.08 -10.78
N TYR A 56 -3.51 6.58 -11.04
CA TYR A 56 -2.96 6.47 -12.39
C TYR A 56 -3.84 5.60 -13.31
N TRP A 57 -4.31 4.44 -12.84
CA TRP A 57 -5.21 3.58 -13.61
C TRP A 57 -6.57 4.24 -13.89
N ASP A 58 -7.13 4.93 -12.91
CA ASP A 58 -8.38 5.66 -13.07
C ASP A 58 -8.22 6.78 -14.13
N ALA A 59 -7.08 7.47 -14.13
CA ALA A 59 -6.74 8.46 -15.16
C ALA A 59 -6.57 7.83 -16.55
N MET A 60 -5.86 6.69 -16.66
CA MET A 60 -5.70 5.96 -17.93
C MET A 60 -7.05 5.51 -18.50
N ARG A 61 -7.96 4.98 -17.67
CA ARG A 61 -9.32 4.61 -18.12
C ARG A 61 -10.11 5.83 -18.59
N ALA A 62 -10.02 6.95 -17.86
CA ALA A 62 -10.70 8.19 -18.25
C ALA A 62 -10.18 8.74 -19.59
N MET A 63 -8.86 8.78 -19.78
CA MET A 63 -8.22 9.19 -21.04
C MET A 63 -8.66 8.29 -22.19
N THR A 64 -8.63 6.98 -22.00
CA THR A 64 -9.04 5.99 -23.00
C THR A 64 -10.50 6.13 -23.40
N ALA A 65 -11.39 6.34 -22.42
CA ALA A 65 -12.80 6.56 -22.67
C ALA A 65 -13.04 7.86 -23.46
N ALA A 66 -12.29 8.92 -23.16
CA ALA A 66 -12.35 10.17 -23.93
C ALA A 66 -11.85 9.97 -25.37
N GLN A 67 -10.72 9.29 -25.56
CA GLN A 67 -10.17 8.97 -26.89
C GLN A 67 -11.15 8.13 -27.73
N THR A 68 -11.83 7.15 -27.12
CA THR A 68 -12.86 6.34 -27.79
C THR A 68 -14.04 7.21 -28.26
N ARG A 69 -14.54 8.11 -27.40
CA ARG A 69 -15.63 9.03 -27.77
C ARG A 69 -15.26 9.98 -28.89
N ILE A 70 -14.02 10.49 -28.90
CA ILE A 70 -13.53 11.35 -29.98
C ILE A 70 -13.52 10.56 -31.30
N ALA A 71 -12.99 9.33 -31.28
CA ALA A 71 -12.97 8.48 -32.47
C ALA A 71 -14.39 8.16 -33.00
N GLU A 72 -15.32 7.78 -32.11
CA GLU A 72 -16.74 7.55 -32.45
C GLU A 72 -17.39 8.82 -33.03
N THR A 73 -17.10 10.00 -32.45
CA THR A 73 -17.65 11.27 -32.95
C THR A 73 -17.10 11.62 -34.32
N LEU A 74 -15.78 11.49 -34.53
CA LEU A 74 -15.16 11.73 -35.84
C LEU A 74 -15.75 10.78 -36.90
N GLU A 75 -16.03 9.53 -36.55
CA GLU A 75 -16.70 8.58 -37.45
C GLU A 75 -18.10 9.04 -37.86
N ILE A 76 -18.88 9.63 -36.95
CA ILE A 76 -20.22 10.16 -37.30
C ILE A 76 -20.12 11.26 -38.36
N PHE A 77 -19.11 12.12 -38.30
CA PHE A 77 -18.96 13.26 -39.21
C PHE A 77 -18.19 12.95 -40.50
N TYR A 78 -17.23 12.03 -40.45
CA TYR A 78 -16.29 11.75 -41.54
C TYR A 78 -16.32 10.29 -42.04
N GLY A 79 -17.14 9.44 -41.43
CA GLY A 79 -17.35 8.04 -41.83
C GLY A 79 -18.09 7.96 -43.17
N SER A 80 -17.34 7.74 -44.24
CA SER A 80 -17.90 7.38 -45.54
C SER A 80 -18.53 5.98 -45.46
N ALA A 81 -19.64 5.75 -46.16
CA ALA A 81 -20.50 4.57 -46.07
C ALA A 81 -19.88 3.18 -46.34
N ASP A 82 -18.55 3.05 -46.51
CA ASP A 82 -17.92 1.83 -47.00
C ASP A 82 -16.58 1.45 -46.34
N ARG A 83 -16.23 2.04 -45.18
CA ARG A 83 -15.08 1.57 -44.39
C ARG A 83 -15.45 1.44 -42.93
N THR A 84 -15.32 0.24 -42.38
CA THR A 84 -15.31 0.00 -40.94
C THR A 84 -14.23 0.88 -40.33
N SER A 85 -14.60 1.79 -39.43
CA SER A 85 -13.72 2.84 -38.92
C SER A 85 -12.50 2.27 -38.21
N GLU A 86 -11.33 2.39 -38.85
CA GLU A 86 -10.03 2.03 -38.29
C GLU A 86 -9.76 2.78 -36.97
N GLY A 87 -10.25 4.02 -36.86
CA GLY A 87 -10.17 4.84 -35.64
C GLY A 87 -11.01 4.29 -34.49
N ALA A 88 -12.24 3.82 -34.75
CA ALA A 88 -13.06 3.17 -33.73
C ALA A 88 -12.48 1.82 -33.30
N MET A 89 -11.91 1.05 -34.24
CA MET A 89 -11.19 -0.19 -33.92
C MET A 89 -9.95 0.06 -33.06
N ALA A 90 -9.16 1.11 -33.37
CA ALA A 90 -8.01 1.53 -32.57
C ALA A 90 -8.45 1.96 -31.15
N GLY A 91 -9.52 2.74 -31.04
CA GLY A 91 -10.10 3.16 -29.75
C GLY A 91 -10.57 1.98 -28.89
N HIS A 92 -11.30 1.02 -29.47
CA HIS A 92 -11.72 -0.19 -28.77
C HIS A 92 -10.55 -1.10 -28.39
N ALA A 93 -9.53 -1.23 -29.24
CA ALA A 93 -8.32 -1.99 -28.94
C ALA A 93 -7.50 -1.37 -27.81
N TYR A 94 -7.40 -0.03 -27.78
CA TYR A 94 -6.76 0.73 -26.70
C TYR A 94 -7.52 0.54 -25.38
N LYS A 95 -8.86 0.65 -25.40
CA LYS A 95 -9.73 0.37 -24.23
C LYS A 95 -9.55 -1.01 -23.65
N ARG A 96 -9.60 -2.04 -24.50
CA ARG A 96 -9.39 -3.42 -24.06
C ARG A 96 -7.99 -3.64 -23.47
N SER A 97 -6.98 -3.02 -24.06
CA SER A 97 -5.60 -3.10 -23.58
C SER A 97 -5.44 -2.48 -22.19
N VAL A 98 -6.08 -1.33 -21.94
CA VAL A 98 -6.09 -0.66 -20.63
C VAL A 98 -6.88 -1.48 -19.59
N ASP A 99 -8.00 -2.09 -19.97
CA ASP A 99 -8.78 -2.97 -19.07
C ASP A 99 -8.01 -4.25 -18.69
N ASP A 100 -7.28 -4.86 -19.64
CA ASP A 100 -6.45 -6.05 -19.39
C ASP A 100 -5.29 -5.74 -18.42
N LEU A 101 -4.67 -4.57 -18.59
CA LEU A 101 -3.53 -4.08 -17.81
C LEU A 101 -3.88 -3.79 -16.35
N ASP A 102 -5.07 -3.25 -16.11
CA ASP A 102 -5.59 -2.96 -14.76
C ASP A 102 -5.77 -4.22 -13.89
N GLY A 103 -6.03 -5.37 -14.52
CA GLY A 103 -6.20 -6.63 -13.80
C GLY A 103 -4.94 -7.08 -13.07
N GLY A 104 -3.76 -6.99 -13.67
CA GLY A 104 -2.54 -7.64 -13.14
C GLY A 104 -1.93 -6.93 -11.94
N PHE A 105 -1.55 -5.67 -12.13
CA PHE A 105 -0.72 -4.91 -11.20
C PHE A 105 -1.44 -4.58 -9.89
N GLY A 106 -2.68 -4.07 -9.99
CA GLY A 106 -3.44 -3.62 -8.81
C GLY A 106 -3.69 -4.76 -7.82
N ARG A 107 -3.81 -6.00 -8.30
CA ARG A 107 -4.07 -7.18 -7.46
C ARG A 107 -2.85 -7.58 -6.63
N GLU A 108 -1.64 -7.56 -7.17
CA GLU A 108 -0.44 -7.98 -6.43
C GLU A 108 -0.06 -6.96 -5.34
N LEU A 109 -0.10 -5.67 -5.66
CA LEU A 109 0.14 -4.62 -4.66
C LEU A 109 -0.93 -4.62 -3.55
N ALA A 110 -2.19 -4.87 -3.91
CA ALA A 110 -3.27 -4.99 -2.94
C ALA A 110 -3.12 -6.22 -2.03
N LYS A 111 -2.68 -7.36 -2.55
CA LYS A 111 -2.38 -8.55 -1.73
C LYS A 111 -1.28 -8.24 -0.72
N MET A 112 -0.21 -7.58 -1.14
CA MET A 112 0.88 -7.18 -0.23
C MET A 112 0.36 -6.24 0.87
N CYS A 113 -0.41 -5.22 0.52
CA CYS A 113 -0.95 -4.27 1.50
C CYS A 113 -1.96 -4.91 2.46
N ALA A 114 -2.58 -6.03 2.09
CA ALA A 114 -3.51 -6.78 2.94
C ALA A 114 -2.83 -7.50 4.12
N TYR A 115 -1.50 -7.66 4.11
CA TYR A 115 -0.76 -8.24 5.25
C TYR A 115 -0.53 -7.23 6.38
N PHE A 116 -0.46 -5.92 6.08
CA PHE A 116 -0.15 -4.91 7.09
C PHE A 116 -1.11 -4.88 8.29
N PRO A 117 -2.45 -4.99 8.12
CA PRO A 117 -3.36 -5.07 9.25
C PRO A 117 -3.06 -6.24 10.19
N VAL A 118 -2.68 -7.40 9.64
CA VAL A 118 -2.32 -8.58 10.43
C VAL A 118 -1.04 -8.31 11.22
N VAL A 119 0.02 -7.84 10.57
CA VAL A 119 1.28 -7.49 11.24
C VAL A 119 1.06 -6.43 12.33
N ASN A 120 0.20 -5.44 12.07
CA ASN A 120 -0.18 -4.41 13.04
C ASN A 120 -0.88 -4.98 14.27
N GLU A 121 -1.73 -5.99 14.10
CA GLU A 121 -2.36 -6.69 15.22
C GLU A 121 -1.34 -7.45 16.07
N HIS A 122 -0.33 -8.08 15.44
CA HIS A 122 0.75 -8.76 16.14
C HIS A 122 1.62 -7.78 16.94
N ILE A 123 2.01 -6.64 16.34
CA ILE A 123 2.71 -5.55 17.03
C ILE A 123 1.88 -5.04 18.22
N ALA A 124 0.58 -4.79 18.01
CA ALA A 124 -0.31 -4.33 19.07
C ALA A 124 -0.46 -5.36 20.19
N LYS A 125 -0.46 -6.66 19.86
CA LYS A 125 -0.48 -7.76 20.83
C LYS A 125 0.82 -7.79 21.64
N ARG A 126 1.98 -7.70 20.99
CA ARG A 126 3.29 -7.61 21.65
C ARG A 126 3.36 -6.42 22.61
N ASN A 127 2.93 -5.23 22.18
CA ASN A 127 2.90 -4.04 23.04
C ASN A 127 1.98 -4.19 24.27
N LYS A 128 0.83 -4.86 24.11
CA LYS A 128 -0.04 -5.21 25.24
C LYS A 128 0.62 -6.19 26.21
N LYS A 129 1.44 -7.12 25.70
CA LYS A 129 2.18 -8.10 26.52
C LYS A 129 3.38 -7.50 27.23
N LEU A 130 4.05 -6.54 26.62
CA LEU A 130 5.08 -5.73 27.30
C LEU A 130 4.50 -5.00 28.52
N LEU A 131 3.29 -4.43 28.41
CA LEU A 131 2.62 -3.81 29.55
C LEU A 131 2.25 -4.82 30.64
N ASP A 132 1.77 -6.02 30.26
CA ASP A 132 1.48 -7.09 31.23
C ASP A 132 2.77 -7.49 31.98
N TYR A 133 3.89 -7.64 31.27
CA TYR A 133 5.21 -7.96 31.83
C TYR A 133 5.72 -6.85 32.77
N ASP A 134 5.71 -5.59 32.36
CA ASP A 134 6.15 -4.45 33.19
C ASP A 134 5.32 -4.34 34.48
N SER A 135 4.01 -4.60 34.39
CA SER A 135 3.10 -4.63 35.52
C SER A 135 3.44 -5.76 36.50
N ALA A 136 3.65 -6.98 35.99
CA ALA A 136 4.03 -8.15 36.79
C ALA A 136 5.40 -7.98 37.46
N ARG A 137 6.38 -7.43 36.72
CA ARG A 137 7.72 -7.08 37.25
C ARG A 137 7.63 -6.08 38.39
N SER A 138 6.83 -5.02 38.23
CA SER A 138 6.62 -4.04 39.31
C SER A 138 5.96 -4.67 40.54
N ARG A 139 4.97 -5.54 40.35
CA ARG A 139 4.28 -6.25 41.44
C ARG A 139 5.24 -7.18 42.20
N LEU A 140 6.05 -7.96 41.49
CA LEU A 140 7.05 -8.84 42.07
C LEU A 140 8.08 -8.04 42.89
N ARG A 141 8.64 -6.97 42.30
CA ARG A 141 9.60 -6.10 42.98
C ARG A 141 9.04 -5.53 44.28
N LYS A 142 7.80 -5.03 44.28
CA LYS A 142 7.14 -4.51 45.49
C LYS A 142 6.98 -5.58 46.59
N LEU A 143 6.72 -6.84 46.23
CA LEU A 143 6.61 -7.94 47.19
C LEU A 143 7.97 -8.42 47.71
N ILE A 144 9.03 -8.25 46.93
CA ILE A 144 10.42 -8.49 47.38
C ILE A 144 10.84 -7.39 48.35
N ASP A 145 10.64 -6.12 47.98
CA ASP A 145 11.01 -4.95 48.79
C ASP A 145 10.19 -4.88 50.09
N LYS A 146 8.92 -5.29 50.04
CA LYS A 146 8.02 -5.38 51.20
C LYS A 146 7.32 -6.75 51.24
N PRO A 147 7.94 -7.75 51.89
CA PRO A 147 7.38 -9.09 52.02
C PRO A 147 5.99 -9.08 52.67
N SER A 148 5.07 -9.89 52.13
CA SER A 148 3.75 -10.09 52.73
C SER A 148 3.81 -11.17 53.80
N GLU A 149 2.94 -11.07 54.82
CA GLU A 149 2.70 -12.14 55.79
C GLU A 149 2.14 -13.43 55.16
N ASP A 150 1.46 -13.30 54.01
CA ASP A 150 0.96 -14.43 53.22
C ASP A 150 2.09 -14.98 52.33
N ALA A 151 2.67 -16.10 52.77
CA ALA A 151 3.74 -16.81 52.07
C ALA A 151 3.37 -17.29 50.66
N THR A 152 2.08 -17.32 50.29
CA THR A 152 1.64 -17.72 48.94
C THR A 152 1.71 -16.59 47.92
N LYS A 153 1.78 -15.32 48.35
CA LYS A 153 1.74 -14.17 47.43
C LYS A 153 3.01 -14.00 46.61
N LEU A 154 4.17 -14.20 47.23
CA LEU A 154 5.45 -14.05 46.53
C LEU A 154 5.63 -15.13 45.44
N PRO A 155 5.43 -16.44 45.71
CA PRO A 155 5.47 -17.47 44.68
C PRO A 155 4.47 -17.23 43.53
N LYS A 156 3.25 -16.79 43.85
CA LYS A 156 2.25 -16.45 42.82
C LYS A 156 2.68 -15.27 41.95
N ALA A 157 3.22 -14.22 42.54
CA ALA A 157 3.70 -13.07 41.79
C ALA A 157 4.94 -13.40 40.93
N GLN A 158 5.79 -14.31 41.40
CA GLN A 158 6.92 -14.85 40.64
C GLN A 158 6.41 -15.60 39.41
N GLN A 159 5.45 -16.53 39.60
CA GLN A 159 4.85 -17.27 38.49
C GLN A 159 4.15 -16.34 37.48
N GLU A 160 3.36 -15.36 37.94
CA GLU A 160 2.73 -14.37 37.05
C GLU A 160 3.75 -13.56 36.25
N HIS A 161 4.91 -13.23 36.86
CA HIS A 161 6.00 -12.54 36.17
C HIS A 161 6.63 -13.42 35.09
N ASP A 162 6.93 -14.68 35.42
CA ASP A 162 7.61 -15.59 34.52
C ASP A 162 6.71 -15.94 33.31
N ASP A 163 5.43 -16.21 33.55
CA ASP A 163 4.43 -16.43 32.50
C ASP A 163 4.27 -15.19 31.58
N ALA A 164 4.27 -13.98 32.17
CA ALA A 164 4.14 -12.75 31.40
C ALA A 164 5.39 -12.48 30.56
N LYS A 165 6.57 -12.80 31.11
CA LYS A 165 7.87 -12.66 30.43
C LYS A 165 7.95 -13.62 29.25
N GLU A 166 7.66 -14.90 29.44
CA GLU A 166 7.71 -15.91 28.37
C GLU A 166 6.83 -15.51 27.18
N VAL A 167 5.59 -15.10 27.43
CA VAL A 167 4.66 -14.70 26.36
C VAL A 167 5.11 -13.41 25.67
N PHE A 168 5.71 -12.48 26.40
CA PHE A 168 6.25 -11.25 25.82
C PHE A 168 7.47 -11.56 24.94
N ASP A 169 8.47 -12.26 25.47
CA ASP A 169 9.72 -12.60 24.79
C ASP A 169 9.42 -13.39 23.50
N MET A 170 8.54 -14.39 23.56
CA MET A 170 8.13 -15.16 22.37
C MET A 170 7.58 -14.28 21.24
N LEU A 171 6.70 -13.32 21.56
CA LEU A 171 6.14 -12.41 20.56
C LEU A 171 7.18 -11.38 20.08
N ASN A 172 8.08 -10.99 20.96
CA ASN A 172 9.12 -10.02 20.67
C ASN A 172 10.13 -10.58 19.68
N ASP A 173 10.67 -11.76 19.99
CA ASP A 173 11.67 -12.45 19.19
C ASP A 173 11.10 -12.82 17.82
N GLN A 174 9.83 -13.25 17.78
CA GLN A 174 9.12 -13.49 16.53
C GLN A 174 9.08 -12.23 15.65
N LEU A 175 8.67 -11.08 16.20
CA LEU A 175 8.57 -9.85 15.42
C LEU A 175 9.94 -9.31 14.99
N ILE A 176 10.96 -9.41 15.85
CA ILE A 176 12.33 -9.02 15.50
C ILE A 176 12.86 -9.88 14.33
N ALA A 177 12.53 -11.17 14.30
CA ALA A 177 12.94 -12.06 13.22
C ALA A 177 12.15 -11.86 11.93
N GLU A 178 10.84 -11.62 12.01
CA GLU A 178 9.94 -11.61 10.85
C GLU A 178 9.82 -10.23 10.17
N LEU A 179 9.86 -9.12 10.92
CA LEU A 179 9.74 -7.77 10.34
C LEU A 179 10.80 -7.48 9.26
N PRO A 180 12.09 -7.81 9.45
CA PRO A 180 13.11 -7.59 8.42
C PRO A 180 12.86 -8.40 7.15
N GLN A 181 12.36 -9.62 7.26
CA GLN A 181 12.05 -10.46 6.09
C GLN A 181 10.92 -9.86 5.24
N LEU A 182 9.99 -9.17 5.90
CA LEU A 182 8.91 -8.43 5.26
C LEU A 182 9.42 -7.22 4.48
N LEU A 183 10.61 -6.69 4.81
CA LEU A 183 11.25 -5.54 4.18
C LEU A 183 12.15 -5.89 2.98
N ASP A 184 12.67 -7.11 2.91
CA ASP A 184 13.56 -7.56 1.81
C ASP A 184 12.81 -7.97 0.53
N LEU A 185 11.66 -8.62 0.67
CA LEU A 185 10.82 -9.07 -0.46
C LEU A 185 10.15 -7.97 -1.33
N PRO A 186 9.75 -6.79 -0.81
CA PRO A 186 8.82 -5.89 -1.50
C PRO A 186 9.47 -4.78 -2.34
N PHE A 187 10.71 -4.33 -2.09
CA PHE A 187 11.31 -3.28 -2.93
C PHE A 187 11.71 -3.82 -4.31
N GLU A 188 12.38 -4.97 -4.34
CA GLU A 188 12.71 -5.64 -5.59
C GLU A 188 11.44 -6.08 -6.34
N ALA A 189 10.45 -6.63 -5.63
CA ALA A 189 9.15 -6.95 -6.21
C ALA A 189 8.46 -5.70 -6.76
N MET A 190 8.53 -4.56 -6.06
CA MET A 190 7.95 -3.29 -6.49
C MET A 190 8.63 -2.74 -7.75
N ILE A 191 9.97 -2.73 -7.81
CA ILE A 191 10.69 -2.32 -9.04
C ILE A 191 10.37 -3.25 -10.20
N ARG A 192 10.43 -4.57 -9.98
CA ARG A 192 10.07 -5.56 -11.00
C ARG A 192 8.62 -5.37 -11.46
N MET A 193 7.71 -5.04 -10.55
CA MET A 193 6.31 -4.83 -10.85
C MET A 193 6.06 -3.51 -11.59
N GLN A 194 6.76 -2.43 -11.25
CA GLN A 194 6.74 -1.18 -12.02
C GLN A 194 7.35 -1.35 -13.42
N SER A 195 8.48 -2.03 -13.51
CA SER A 195 9.13 -2.34 -14.80
C SER A 195 8.23 -3.19 -15.68
N LYS A 196 7.63 -4.24 -15.11
CA LYS A 196 6.66 -5.10 -15.80
C LYS A 196 5.42 -4.33 -16.22
N PHE A 197 4.92 -3.41 -15.38
CA PHE A 197 3.81 -2.54 -15.75
C PHE A 197 4.17 -1.62 -16.92
N ALA A 198 5.35 -0.99 -16.92
CA ALA A 198 5.81 -0.13 -18.00
C ALA A 198 6.01 -0.92 -19.31
N GLU A 199 6.58 -2.13 -19.22
CA GLU A 199 6.81 -3.04 -20.35
C GLU A 199 5.49 -3.56 -20.93
N GLU A 200 4.61 -4.13 -20.11
CA GLU A 200 3.29 -4.61 -20.57
C GLU A 200 2.44 -3.44 -21.10
N GLY A 201 2.51 -2.27 -20.47
CA GLY A 201 1.90 -1.05 -20.95
C GLY A 201 2.39 -0.68 -22.34
N TYR A 202 3.71 -0.63 -22.53
CA TYR A 202 4.31 -0.33 -23.82
C TYR A 202 3.94 -1.38 -24.90
N GLU A 203 4.05 -2.68 -24.60
CA GLU A 203 3.72 -3.75 -25.55
C GLU A 203 2.24 -3.72 -25.97
N LYS A 204 1.34 -3.58 -25.00
CA LYS A 204 -0.11 -3.57 -25.27
C LYS A 204 -0.53 -2.33 -26.04
N LEU A 205 0.02 -1.16 -25.69
CA LEU A 205 -0.31 0.09 -26.36
C LEU A 205 0.38 0.23 -27.73
N SER A 206 1.61 -0.24 -27.89
CA SER A 206 2.28 -0.29 -29.21
C SER A 206 1.55 -1.22 -30.17
N GLY A 207 0.91 -2.29 -29.68
CA GLY A 207 0.03 -3.13 -30.48
C GLY A 207 -1.14 -2.39 -31.13
N VAL A 208 -1.53 -1.21 -30.64
CA VAL A 208 -2.56 -0.36 -31.25
C VAL A 208 -2.03 0.35 -32.50
N GLN A 209 -0.71 0.55 -32.63
CA GLN A 209 -0.11 1.19 -33.80
C GLN A 209 -0.45 0.46 -35.11
N ARG A 210 -0.69 -0.85 -35.07
CA ARG A 210 -1.05 -1.65 -36.25
C ARG A 210 -2.38 -1.26 -36.90
N TYR A 211 -3.23 -0.51 -36.20
CA TYR A 211 -4.50 -0.02 -36.71
C TYR A 211 -4.36 1.34 -37.43
N PHE A 212 -3.17 1.93 -37.46
CA PHE A 212 -2.88 3.17 -38.18
C PHE A 212 -2.14 2.88 -39.50
N GLU A 213 -2.37 3.75 -40.49
CA GLU A 213 -1.67 3.71 -41.78
C GLU A 213 -0.14 3.76 -41.61
N GLU A 214 0.60 3.22 -42.58
CA GLU A 214 2.07 3.16 -42.55
C GLU A 214 2.71 4.55 -42.50
N SER A 215 2.19 5.51 -43.26
CA SER A 215 2.62 6.91 -43.24
C SER A 215 2.52 7.55 -41.85
N VAL A 216 1.42 7.31 -41.14
CA VAL A 216 1.21 7.84 -39.77
C VAL A 216 2.20 7.21 -38.78
N ARG A 217 2.53 5.94 -38.96
CA ARG A 217 3.53 5.24 -38.13
C ARG A 217 4.95 5.78 -38.38
N ASP A 218 5.28 6.06 -39.63
CA ASP A 218 6.58 6.63 -40.00
C ASP A 218 6.74 8.06 -39.47
N ASP A 219 5.70 8.89 -39.58
CA ASP A 219 5.67 10.25 -39.04
C ASP A 219 5.80 10.24 -37.50
N TYR A 220 5.18 9.27 -36.82
CA TYR A 220 5.36 9.07 -35.38
C TYR A 220 6.79 8.67 -35.03
N ALA A 221 7.37 7.70 -35.74
CA ALA A 221 8.75 7.24 -35.50
C ALA A 221 9.79 8.33 -35.78
N ALA A 222 9.52 9.23 -36.72
CA ALA A 222 10.36 10.38 -37.04
C ALA A 222 10.15 11.60 -36.11
N GLY A 223 9.21 11.52 -35.15
CA GLY A 223 8.86 12.63 -34.26
C GLY A 223 8.16 13.80 -34.95
N GLN A 224 7.64 13.58 -36.18
CA GLN A 224 6.97 14.60 -36.98
C GLN A 224 5.50 14.75 -36.61
N LEU A 225 4.89 13.69 -36.10
CA LEU A 225 3.48 13.68 -35.71
C LEU A 225 3.17 14.70 -34.60
N ASP A 226 4.08 14.89 -33.64
CA ASP A 226 3.91 15.85 -32.54
C ASP A 226 3.80 17.29 -33.06
N ALA A 227 4.65 17.66 -34.03
CA ALA A 227 4.61 18.97 -34.66
C ALA A 227 3.33 19.18 -35.49
N GLN A 228 2.84 18.13 -36.16
CA GLN A 228 1.57 18.19 -36.89
C GLN A 228 0.39 18.37 -35.92
N VAL A 229 0.37 17.63 -34.79
CA VAL A 229 -0.66 17.75 -33.75
C VAL A 229 -0.66 19.15 -33.13
N GLU A 230 0.51 19.71 -32.81
CA GLU A 230 0.61 21.10 -32.32
C GLU A 230 0.07 22.11 -33.33
N GLY A 231 0.38 21.92 -34.62
CA GLY A 231 -0.17 22.74 -35.71
C GLY A 231 -1.70 22.69 -35.77
N VAL A 232 -2.29 21.50 -35.78
CA VAL A 232 -3.75 21.34 -35.77
C VAL A 232 -4.38 21.94 -34.52
N LEU A 233 -3.77 21.76 -33.34
CA LEU A 233 -4.25 22.37 -32.10
C LEU A 233 -4.18 23.91 -32.14
N GLN A 234 -3.18 24.47 -32.82
CA GLN A 234 -3.10 25.91 -33.03
C GLN A 234 -4.19 26.39 -33.99
N GLU A 235 -4.41 25.71 -35.12
CA GLU A 235 -5.52 26.00 -36.04
C GLU A 235 -6.87 25.92 -35.32
N MET A 236 -7.08 24.91 -34.46
CA MET A 236 -8.29 24.80 -33.63
C MET A 236 -8.47 25.96 -32.66
N ARG A 237 -7.39 26.51 -32.09
CA ARG A 237 -7.47 27.72 -31.24
C ARG A 237 -7.82 28.96 -32.06
N GLU A 238 -7.31 29.03 -33.29
CA GLU A 238 -7.60 30.11 -34.24
C GLU A 238 -9.05 30.03 -34.76
N LEU A 239 -9.64 28.84 -34.79
CA LEU A 239 -11.05 28.59 -35.11
C LEU A 239 -12.03 29.00 -33.99
N SER A 240 -11.65 29.85 -33.02
CA SER A 240 -12.57 30.40 -32.02
C SER A 240 -13.72 31.17 -32.68
N ILE A 241 -14.84 30.48 -32.89
CA ILE A 241 -16.12 31.03 -33.40
C ILE A 241 -16.84 31.87 -32.32
N CYS A 242 -16.28 32.02 -31.11
CA CYS A 242 -16.71 33.03 -30.15
C CYS A 242 -15.63 34.12 -30.07
N GLY A 243 -15.92 35.25 -30.71
CA GLY A 243 -15.15 36.48 -30.57
C GLY A 243 -15.25 37.09 -29.18
N ALA A 244 -14.49 38.17 -29.01
CA ALA A 244 -14.52 39.09 -27.89
C ALA A 244 -15.93 39.55 -27.48
#